data_AF-X0T5G8-F1
#
_entry.id   AF-X0T5G8-F1
#
_cell.length_a   1.000
_cell.length_b   1.000
_cell.length_c   1.000
_cell.angle_alpha   90.00
_cell.angle_beta   90.00
_cell.angle_gamma   90.00
#
_symmetry.space_group_name_H-M   'P 1'
#
loop_
_entity.id
_entity.type
_entity.pdbx_description
1 polymer ?
#
loop_
_entity_poly.entity_id
_entity_poly.type
_entity_poly.pdbx_seq_one_letter_code
_entity_poly.pdbx_strand_id
1 'polypeptide(L)'
;GLNSPFLLKEAVTSLERAVTLLKESDAKRELTQAYFHLGEVYFSLKRKRLALDCLDAVAKLVQELGYDHFLRLEASRAPLLVQYAAAHKLADGYYARMLKAMRSAAPAQAGKGSEESEQEGAASGLAAYGFGNLRVEMNGREVTDLEWRSEKSKEMFFIFLCNRRPLRKEEIVTALWPDLPDEKTGSLFHSNLYRLRQALYPECIAKDSGRYILDPQGSFWFDMEEFQEALKGAEGLPADSDEAIALMEKARALYTGQFASEFYSEWAEALRWQL
;
A
#
# COMPACT_ATOMS: atom_id res chain seq x y z
N GLY A 1 3.94 -15.00 29.99
CA GLY A 1 4.12 -16.31 29.33
C GLY A 1 2.81 -16.74 28.70
N LEU A 2 2.64 -16.53 27.40
CA LEU A 2 1.39 -16.75 26.65
C LEU A 2 1.23 -18.20 26.10
N ASN A 3 2.14 -19.11 26.46
CA ASN A 3 2.21 -20.49 25.94
C ASN A 3 1.64 -21.55 26.90
N SER A 4 0.54 -21.26 27.62
CA SER A 4 -0.14 -22.31 28.38
C SER A 4 -0.94 -23.22 27.42
N PRO A 5 -0.75 -24.55 27.43
CA PRO A 5 -1.50 -25.50 26.59
C PRO A 5 -3.01 -25.43 26.77
N PHE A 6 -3.47 -24.92 27.92
CA PHE A 6 -4.88 -24.71 28.23
C PHE A 6 -5.48 -23.54 27.42
N LEU A 7 -4.78 -22.39 27.40
CA LEU A 7 -5.19 -21.20 26.65
C LEU A 7 -5.24 -21.45 25.13
N LEU A 8 -4.31 -22.26 24.61
CA LEU A 8 -4.31 -22.62 23.19
C LEU A 8 -5.50 -23.51 22.80
N LYS A 9 -5.99 -24.37 23.70
CA LYS A 9 -7.19 -25.18 23.43
C LYS A 9 -8.46 -24.34 23.43
N GLU A 10 -8.58 -23.38 24.34
CA GLU A 10 -9.71 -22.42 24.35
C GLU A 10 -9.69 -21.50 23.11
N ALA A 11 -8.49 -21.11 22.66
CA ALA A 11 -8.31 -20.35 21.43
C ALA A 11 -8.78 -21.15 20.19
N VAL A 12 -8.48 -22.46 20.11
CA VAL A 12 -9.00 -23.32 19.03
C VAL A 12 -10.53 -23.30 19.04
N THR A 13 -11.18 -23.58 20.17
CA THR A 13 -12.64 -23.64 20.25
C THR A 13 -13.28 -22.31 19.82
N SER A 14 -12.70 -21.19 20.25
CA SER A 14 -13.17 -19.85 19.87
C SER A 14 -13.01 -19.56 18.39
N LEU A 15 -11.85 -19.91 17.80
CA LEU A 15 -11.55 -19.70 16.38
C LEU A 15 -12.37 -20.62 15.48
N GLU A 16 -12.61 -21.88 15.86
CA GLU A 16 -13.48 -22.79 15.11
C GLU A 16 -14.93 -22.28 15.06
N ARG A 17 -15.41 -21.74 16.19
CA ARG A 17 -16.72 -21.10 16.25
C ARG A 17 -16.77 -19.85 15.37
N ALA A 18 -15.74 -19.01 15.40
CA ALA A 18 -15.63 -17.83 14.53
C ALA A 18 -15.64 -18.21 13.05
N VAL A 19 -14.85 -19.22 12.65
CA VAL A 19 -14.85 -19.75 11.27
C VAL A 19 -16.24 -20.26 10.86
N THR A 20 -16.96 -20.93 11.77
CA THR A 20 -18.31 -21.43 11.48
C THR A 20 -19.29 -20.29 11.22
N LEU A 21 -19.30 -19.27 12.07
CA LEU A 21 -20.15 -18.08 11.90
C LEU A 21 -19.77 -17.29 10.65
N LEU A 22 -18.46 -17.13 10.39
CA LEU A 22 -17.97 -16.36 9.26
C LEU A 22 -18.24 -17.03 7.91
N LYS A 23 -18.34 -18.36 7.86
CA LYS A 23 -18.77 -19.09 6.65
C LYS A 23 -20.21 -18.79 6.25
N GLU A 24 -21.07 -18.50 7.23
CA GLU A 24 -22.47 -18.16 7.00
C GLU A 24 -22.65 -16.69 6.59
N SER A 25 -21.61 -15.87 6.74
CA SER A 25 -21.55 -14.47 6.31
C SER A 25 -20.71 -14.31 5.03
N ASP A 26 -21.00 -13.32 4.18
CA ASP A 26 -20.16 -13.00 3.00
C ASP A 26 -18.83 -12.28 3.38
N ALA A 27 -18.41 -12.39 4.64
CA ALA A 27 -17.21 -11.77 5.22
C ALA A 27 -15.96 -12.61 4.94
N LYS A 28 -15.61 -12.74 3.65
CA LYS A 28 -14.52 -13.61 3.18
C LYS A 28 -13.14 -13.21 3.70
N ARG A 29 -12.89 -11.91 3.93
CA ARG A 29 -11.61 -11.42 4.47
C ARG A 29 -11.41 -11.88 5.91
N GLU A 30 -12.41 -11.66 6.74
CA GLU A 30 -12.44 -12.03 8.16
C GLU A 30 -12.35 -13.56 8.31
N LEU A 31 -13.05 -14.30 7.44
CA LEU A 31 -12.96 -15.77 7.38
C LEU A 31 -11.52 -16.21 7.06
N THR A 32 -10.84 -15.53 6.15
CA THR A 32 -9.46 -15.83 5.79
C THR A 32 -8.49 -15.58 6.94
N GLN A 33 -8.63 -14.46 7.66
CA GLN A 33 -7.83 -14.18 8.86
C GLN A 33 -8.08 -15.21 9.97
N ALA A 34 -9.35 -15.58 10.19
CA ALA A 34 -9.72 -16.60 11.16
C ALA A 34 -9.07 -17.96 10.85
N TYR A 35 -9.04 -18.37 9.59
CA TYR A 35 -8.32 -19.58 9.18
C TYR A 35 -6.81 -19.47 9.35
N PHE A 36 -6.21 -18.31 9.07
CA PHE A 36 -4.77 -18.12 9.26
C PHE A 36 -4.37 -18.27 10.73
N HIS A 37 -5.09 -17.59 11.64
CA HIS A 37 -4.87 -17.70 13.07
C HIS A 37 -5.16 -19.12 13.61
N LEU A 38 -6.20 -19.78 13.11
CA LEU A 38 -6.48 -21.17 13.47
C LEU A 38 -5.34 -22.11 13.04
N GLY A 39 -4.78 -21.88 11.85
CA GLY A 39 -3.61 -22.59 11.35
C GLY A 39 -2.37 -22.39 12.25
N GLU A 40 -2.14 -21.16 12.72
CA GLU A 40 -1.04 -20.82 13.64
C GLU A 40 -1.18 -21.53 15.00
N VAL A 41 -2.38 -21.53 15.57
CA VAL A 41 -2.67 -22.23 16.83
C VAL A 41 -2.51 -23.74 16.65
N TYR A 42 -3.00 -24.31 15.54
CA TYR A 42 -2.83 -25.74 15.25
C TYR A 42 -1.36 -26.15 15.06
N PHE A 43 -0.58 -25.30 14.41
CA PHE A 43 0.85 -25.51 14.25
C PHE A 43 1.57 -25.51 15.61
N SER A 44 1.22 -24.57 16.48
CA SER A 44 1.74 -24.48 17.86
C SER A 44 1.38 -25.70 18.71
N LEU A 45 0.19 -26.29 18.50
CA LEU A 45 -0.25 -27.53 19.13
C LEU A 45 0.33 -28.80 18.47
N LYS A 46 1.28 -28.67 17.53
CA LYS A 46 1.88 -29.77 16.75
C LYS A 46 0.87 -30.57 15.91
N ARG A 47 -0.33 -30.03 15.66
CA ARG A 47 -1.37 -30.64 14.81
C ARG A 47 -1.14 -30.24 13.34
N LYS A 48 -0.03 -30.72 12.79
CA LYS A 48 0.51 -30.30 11.48
C LYS A 48 -0.47 -30.45 10.31
N ARG A 49 -1.28 -31.51 10.28
CA ARG A 49 -2.26 -31.74 9.21
C ARG A 49 -3.35 -30.67 9.21
N LEU A 50 -3.95 -30.39 10.36
CA LEU A 50 -4.98 -29.36 10.51
C LEU A 50 -4.45 -27.96 10.20
N ALA A 51 -3.19 -27.68 10.54
CA ALA A 51 -2.55 -26.43 10.15
C ALA A 51 -2.46 -26.27 8.62
N LEU A 52 -2.08 -27.33 7.90
CA LEU A 52 -2.05 -27.31 6.42
C LEU A 52 -3.45 -27.18 5.82
N ASP A 53 -4.45 -27.86 6.37
CA ASP A 53 -5.84 -27.77 5.90
C ASP A 53 -6.38 -26.33 6.04
N CYS A 54 -6.04 -25.64 7.14
CA CYS A 54 -6.39 -24.23 7.33
C CYS A 54 -5.68 -23.33 6.29
N LEU A 55 -4.40 -23.55 6.05
CA LEU A 55 -3.63 -22.77 5.07
C LEU A 55 -4.06 -23.03 3.61
N ASP A 56 -4.58 -24.22 3.31
CA ASP A 56 -5.22 -24.50 2.03
C ASP A 56 -6.53 -23.72 1.86
N ALA A 57 -7.35 -23.67 2.91
CA ALA A 57 -8.54 -22.82 2.93
C ALA A 57 -8.18 -21.33 2.78
N VAL A 58 -7.14 -20.84 3.46
CA VAL A 58 -6.63 -19.47 3.30
C VAL A 58 -6.28 -19.19 1.85
N ALA A 59 -5.51 -20.07 1.20
CA ALA A 59 -5.07 -19.83 -0.16
C ALA A 59 -6.22 -19.84 -1.17
N LYS A 60 -7.21 -20.73 -1.00
CA LYS A 60 -8.44 -20.75 -1.82
C LYS A 60 -9.24 -19.46 -1.66
N LEU A 61 -9.44 -18.99 -0.42
CA LEU A 61 -10.14 -17.73 -0.17
C LEU A 61 -9.39 -16.52 -0.71
N VAL A 62 -8.07 -16.50 -0.59
CA VAL A 62 -7.22 -15.47 -1.22
C VAL A 62 -7.35 -15.50 -2.75
N GLN A 63 -7.38 -16.69 -3.35
CA GLN A 63 -7.57 -16.83 -4.79
C GLN A 63 -8.95 -16.34 -5.23
N GLU A 64 -10.01 -16.62 -4.45
CA GLU A 64 -11.36 -16.11 -4.70
C GLU A 64 -11.46 -14.59 -4.49
N LEU A 65 -10.83 -14.06 -3.45
CA LEU A 65 -10.78 -12.62 -3.15
C LEU A 65 -9.94 -11.85 -4.19
N GLY A 66 -8.93 -12.51 -4.77
CA GLY A 66 -7.97 -11.91 -5.69
C GLY A 66 -6.91 -11.04 -5.02
N TYR A 67 -6.79 -11.07 -3.69
CA TYR A 67 -5.79 -10.31 -2.92
C TYR A 67 -5.48 -10.97 -1.56
N ASP A 68 -4.27 -10.75 -1.03
CA ASP A 68 -3.74 -11.36 0.21
C ASP A 68 -3.10 -10.38 1.21
N HIS A 69 -3.13 -9.08 0.92
CA HIS A 69 -2.37 -8.07 1.67
C HIS A 69 -2.68 -8.04 3.17
N PHE A 70 -3.94 -8.30 3.56
CA PHE A 70 -4.40 -8.35 4.95
C PHE A 70 -3.85 -9.55 5.74
N LEU A 71 -3.11 -10.47 5.11
CA LEU A 71 -2.43 -11.57 5.79
C LEU A 71 -0.94 -11.32 5.99
N ARG A 72 -0.36 -10.26 5.39
CA ARG A 72 1.10 -10.06 5.40
C ARG A 72 1.64 -9.80 6.79
N LEU A 73 0.90 -9.06 7.62
CA LEU A 73 1.31 -8.76 9.00
C LEU A 73 1.26 -10.01 9.87
N GLU A 74 0.21 -10.81 9.73
CA GLU A 74 0.02 -12.07 10.44
C GLU A 74 1.08 -13.09 10.01
N ALA A 75 1.35 -13.15 8.70
CA ALA A 75 2.33 -14.05 8.12
C ALA A 75 3.78 -13.64 8.42
N SER A 76 4.07 -12.34 8.59
CA SER A 76 5.38 -11.88 9.08
C SER A 76 5.59 -12.17 10.57
N ARG A 77 4.51 -12.23 11.37
CA ARG A 77 4.53 -12.65 12.78
C ARG A 77 4.64 -14.16 12.96
N ALA A 78 4.21 -14.95 11.96
CA ALA A 78 4.26 -16.42 11.96
C ALA A 78 5.14 -17.01 10.85
N PRO A 79 6.43 -16.62 10.69
CA PRO A 79 7.23 -16.99 9.52
C PRO A 79 7.49 -18.51 9.44
N LEU A 80 7.53 -19.22 10.57
CA LEU A 80 7.70 -20.67 10.59
C LEU A 80 6.50 -21.42 10.01
N LEU A 81 5.28 -20.91 10.24
CA LEU A 81 4.06 -21.48 9.66
C LEU A 81 4.08 -21.35 8.14
N VAL A 82 4.48 -20.16 7.66
CA VAL A 82 4.57 -19.86 6.24
C VAL A 82 5.67 -20.70 5.56
N GLN A 83 6.85 -20.81 6.19
CA GLN A 83 7.94 -21.69 5.73
C GLN A 83 7.49 -23.14 5.65
N TYR A 84 6.74 -23.59 6.66
CA TYR A 84 6.20 -24.94 6.68
C TYR A 84 5.25 -25.18 5.49
N ALA A 85 4.30 -24.28 5.23
CA ALA A 85 3.41 -24.40 4.08
C ALA A 85 4.16 -24.36 2.73
N ALA A 86 5.17 -23.50 2.60
CA ALA A 86 6.01 -23.42 1.40
C ALA A 86 6.80 -24.72 1.15
N ALA A 87 7.36 -25.32 2.20
CA ALA A 87 8.08 -26.60 2.11
C ALA A 87 7.17 -27.75 1.65
N HIS A 88 5.89 -27.70 2.01
CA HIS A 88 4.86 -28.65 1.58
C HIS A 88 4.29 -28.35 0.19
N LYS A 89 4.83 -27.35 -0.54
CA LYS A 89 4.39 -26.92 -1.88
C LYS A 89 2.89 -26.62 -1.97
N LEU A 90 2.32 -26.13 -0.88
CA LEU A 90 0.89 -25.88 -0.78
C LEU A 90 0.48 -24.70 -1.67
N ALA A 91 -0.75 -24.76 -2.23
CA ALA A 91 -1.35 -23.72 -3.06
C ALA A 91 -0.46 -23.21 -4.21
N ASP A 92 0.08 -24.14 -5.01
CA ASP A 92 0.86 -23.85 -6.22
C ASP A 92 2.00 -22.83 -5.97
N GLY A 93 2.67 -22.96 -4.82
CA GLY A 93 3.79 -22.13 -4.43
C GLY A 93 3.42 -20.73 -3.94
N TYR A 94 2.15 -20.46 -3.63
CA TYR A 94 1.68 -19.20 -3.05
C TYR A 94 2.50 -18.81 -1.80
N TYR A 95 2.66 -19.73 -0.85
CA TYR A 95 3.42 -19.49 0.37
C TYR A 95 4.92 -19.25 0.11
N ALA A 96 5.49 -19.86 -0.94
CA ALA A 96 6.87 -19.62 -1.33
C ALA A 96 7.06 -18.22 -1.93
N ARG A 97 6.11 -17.75 -2.75
CA ARG A 97 6.07 -16.37 -3.25
C ARG A 97 5.92 -15.37 -2.10
N MET A 98 5.04 -15.66 -1.15
CA MET A 98 4.82 -14.84 0.04
C MET A 98 6.10 -14.68 0.89
N LEU A 99 6.86 -15.76 1.11
CA LEU A 99 8.16 -15.69 1.81
C LEU A 99 9.20 -14.87 1.05
N LYS A 100 9.24 -15.00 -0.27
CA LYS A 100 10.17 -14.22 -1.09
C LYS A 100 9.88 -12.73 -0.96
N ALA A 101 8.61 -12.34 -1.02
CA ALA A 101 8.15 -10.96 -0.83
C ALA A 101 8.47 -10.42 0.59
N MET A 102 8.35 -11.25 1.62
CA MET A 102 8.72 -10.89 3.00
C MET A 102 10.23 -10.71 3.20
N ARG A 103 11.06 -11.52 2.52
CA ARG A 103 12.52 -11.44 2.62
C ARG A 103 13.11 -10.24 1.89
N SER A 104 12.51 -9.81 0.79
CA SER A 104 12.89 -8.56 0.11
C SER A 104 12.56 -7.30 0.92
N ALA A 105 11.83 -7.42 2.03
CA ALA A 105 11.47 -6.34 2.95
C ALA A 105 12.33 -6.30 4.24
N ALA A 106 13.39 -7.11 4.35
CA ALA A 106 14.32 -7.11 5.49
C ALA A 106 15.68 -6.50 5.11
N PRO A 107 16.27 -5.58 5.91
CA PRO A 107 17.50 -4.88 5.54
C PRO A 107 18.71 -5.82 5.65
N ALA A 108 19.44 -5.98 4.54
CA ALA A 108 20.71 -6.66 4.50
C ALA A 108 21.84 -5.69 4.93
N GLN A 109 22.36 -5.85 6.15
CA GLN A 109 23.66 -5.28 6.53
C GLN A 109 24.77 -6.30 6.24
N ALA A 110 25.78 -5.88 5.48
CA ALA A 110 27.21 -5.90 5.84
C ALA A 110 28.09 -5.72 4.59
N GLY A 111 28.89 -4.63 4.53
CA GLY A 111 30.07 -4.62 3.63
C GLY A 111 30.65 -3.29 3.12
N LYS A 112 31.08 -2.40 4.03
CA LYS A 112 32.27 -1.49 3.95
C LYS A 112 32.38 -0.33 2.93
N GLY A 113 32.53 0.87 3.51
CA GLY A 113 33.38 2.01 3.09
C GLY A 113 32.80 2.89 1.98
N SER A 114 32.69 4.21 2.07
CA SER A 114 33.32 5.23 2.93
C SER A 114 32.53 6.54 2.77
N GLU A 115 32.31 7.21 3.90
CA GLU A 115 32.22 8.66 4.17
C GLU A 115 31.58 9.66 3.19
N GLU A 116 30.77 10.55 3.79
CA GLU A 116 30.25 11.84 3.31
C GLU A 116 28.92 11.83 2.54
N SER A 117 27.81 11.76 3.27
CA SER A 117 26.84 12.88 3.37
C SER A 117 25.68 12.49 4.31
N GLU A 118 25.53 13.28 5.36
CA GLU A 118 24.37 13.26 6.25
C GLU A 118 23.13 13.78 5.51
N GLN A 119 22.41 12.86 4.86
CA GLN A 119 20.96 12.89 4.69
C GLN A 119 20.44 11.49 5.00
N GLU A 120 20.55 11.12 6.29
CA GLU A 120 20.03 9.87 6.84
C GLU A 120 18.52 9.97 7.03
N GLY A 121 17.85 9.64 5.94
CA GLY A 121 16.47 9.18 5.90
C GLY A 121 16.34 8.37 4.63
N ALA A 122 17.08 7.26 4.52
CA ALA A 122 16.90 6.30 3.44
C ALA A 122 15.46 5.77 3.53
N ALA A 123 14.56 6.51 2.89
CA ALA A 123 13.13 6.35 2.96
C ALA A 123 12.79 5.03 2.29
N SER A 124 12.58 4.00 3.11
CA SER A 124 11.76 2.88 2.71
C SER A 124 10.37 3.43 2.43
N GLY A 125 10.06 3.71 1.17
CA GLY A 125 8.83 4.40 0.79
C GLY A 125 8.91 5.04 -0.58
N LEU A 126 7.81 5.70 -0.94
CA LEU A 126 7.66 6.44 -2.17
C LEU A 126 7.61 7.93 -1.84
N ALA A 127 8.45 8.72 -2.51
CA ALA A 127 8.43 10.17 -2.44
C ALA A 127 7.91 10.73 -3.78
N ALA A 128 6.88 11.55 -3.73
CA ALA A 128 6.33 12.22 -4.89
C ALA A 128 6.61 13.72 -4.80
N TYR A 129 7.04 14.28 -5.92
CA TYR A 129 7.33 15.71 -6.06
C TYR A 129 6.36 16.27 -7.09
N GLY A 130 5.41 17.06 -6.63
CA GLY A 130 4.41 17.76 -7.41
C GLY A 130 4.85 19.15 -7.82
N PHE A 131 5.70 19.84 -7.06
CA PHE A 131 6.11 21.21 -7.38
C PHE A 131 7.36 21.25 -8.28
N GLY A 132 7.30 22.03 -9.36
CA GLY A 132 8.42 22.16 -10.28
C GLY A 132 8.63 20.89 -11.11
N ASN A 133 9.74 20.18 -10.91
CA ASN A 133 10.03 18.96 -11.68
C ASN A 133 9.21 17.77 -11.15
N LEU A 134 8.15 17.41 -11.89
CA LEU A 134 7.22 16.37 -11.52
C LEU A 134 7.89 14.99 -11.60
N ARG A 135 8.15 14.38 -10.44
CA ARG A 135 8.79 13.07 -10.38
C ARG A 135 8.30 12.25 -9.19
N VAL A 136 8.58 10.96 -9.27
CA VAL A 136 8.30 10.01 -8.21
C VAL A 136 9.56 9.18 -7.99
N GLU A 137 9.97 9.06 -6.74
CA GLU A 137 11.10 8.26 -6.30
C GLU A 137 10.60 7.10 -5.46
N MET A 138 11.07 5.89 -5.75
CA MET A 138 10.78 4.68 -4.98
C MET A 138 12.07 4.18 -4.36
N ASN A 139 12.14 4.18 -3.03
CA ASN A 139 13.35 3.87 -2.26
C ASN A 139 14.57 4.70 -2.71
N GLY A 140 14.36 6.01 -2.92
CA GLY A 140 15.39 6.95 -3.36
C GLY A 140 15.81 6.86 -4.83
N ARG A 141 15.17 6.00 -5.64
CA ARG A 141 15.40 5.94 -7.09
C ARG A 141 14.21 6.52 -7.84
N GLU A 142 14.46 7.50 -8.70
CA GLU A 142 13.44 8.03 -9.60
C GLU A 142 12.86 6.94 -10.51
N VAL A 143 11.53 6.92 -10.59
CA VAL A 143 10.75 6.09 -11.50
C VAL A 143 10.59 6.85 -12.81
N THR A 144 11.30 6.38 -13.83
CA THR A 144 11.42 7.08 -15.12
C THR A 144 10.12 7.02 -15.92
N ASP A 145 9.90 7.98 -16.83
CA ASP A 145 8.71 7.98 -17.72
C ASP A 145 8.59 6.71 -18.59
N LEU A 146 9.72 6.06 -18.91
CA LEU A 146 9.74 4.77 -19.59
C LEU A 146 9.14 3.65 -18.73
N GLU A 147 9.36 3.69 -17.41
CA GLU A 147 8.80 2.73 -16.46
C GLU A 147 7.31 2.95 -16.24
N TRP A 148 6.87 4.21 -16.25
CA TRP A 148 5.45 4.57 -16.27
C TRP A 148 4.73 4.07 -17.51
N ARG A 149 5.40 4.05 -18.67
CA ARG A 149 4.86 3.62 -20.00
C ARG A 149 3.67 4.45 -20.49
N SER A 150 3.17 5.40 -19.72
CA SER A 150 2.09 6.32 -20.06
C SER A 150 2.03 7.47 -19.07
N GLU A 151 2.00 8.70 -19.58
CA GLU A 151 1.77 9.91 -18.79
C GLU A 151 0.47 9.81 -17.97
N LYS A 152 -0.61 9.29 -18.57
CA LYS A 152 -1.89 9.07 -17.86
C LYS A 152 -1.81 8.11 -16.68
N SER A 153 -0.83 7.21 -16.65
CA SER A 153 -0.62 6.32 -15.49
C SER A 153 0.12 7.03 -14.35
N LYS A 154 1.08 7.90 -14.67
CA LYS A 154 1.75 8.81 -13.73
C LYS A 154 0.71 9.81 -13.17
N GLU A 155 -0.08 10.41 -14.05
CA GLU A 155 -1.19 11.31 -13.68
C GLU A 155 -2.21 10.64 -12.77
N MET A 156 -2.62 9.40 -13.10
CA MET A 156 -3.51 8.62 -12.24
C MET A 156 -2.95 8.44 -10.82
N PHE A 157 -1.64 8.26 -10.68
CA PHE A 157 -1.01 8.16 -9.37
C PHE A 157 -1.09 9.47 -8.58
N PHE A 158 -0.84 10.61 -9.22
CA PHE A 158 -1.00 11.92 -8.58
C PHE A 158 -2.46 12.23 -8.19
N ILE A 159 -3.45 11.77 -8.96
CA ILE A 159 -4.87 11.85 -8.54
C ILE A 159 -5.07 11.13 -7.20
N PHE A 160 -4.50 9.93 -7.02
CA PHE A 160 -4.59 9.21 -5.75
C PHE A 160 -3.81 9.87 -4.61
N LEU A 161 -2.66 10.50 -4.89
CA LEU A 161 -1.91 11.26 -3.88
C LEU A 161 -2.70 12.48 -3.38
N CYS A 162 -3.28 13.25 -4.30
CA CYS A 162 -4.13 14.40 -3.97
C CYS A 162 -5.47 13.99 -3.34
N ASN A 163 -5.84 12.71 -3.40
CA ASN A 163 -7.08 12.18 -2.85
C ASN A 163 -6.81 10.93 -1.99
N ARG A 164 -6.40 11.12 -0.74
CA ARG A 164 -6.17 10.03 0.23
C ARG A 164 -7.43 9.25 0.66
N ARG A 165 -8.57 9.47 -0.01
CA ARG A 165 -9.86 8.78 0.22
C ARG A 165 -10.11 7.70 -0.85
N PRO A 166 -11.00 6.73 -0.59
CA PRO A 166 -11.48 5.82 -1.62
C PRO A 166 -12.21 6.56 -2.77
N LEU A 167 -11.73 6.38 -4.00
CA LEU A 167 -12.28 6.91 -5.24
C LEU A 167 -13.04 5.84 -6.01
N ARG A 168 -14.16 6.19 -6.64
CA ARG A 168 -14.79 5.34 -7.64
C ARG A 168 -14.01 5.39 -8.96
N LYS A 169 -14.18 4.37 -9.79
CA LYS A 169 -13.59 4.32 -11.13
C LYS A 169 -14.04 5.50 -11.98
N GLU A 170 -15.31 5.86 -11.87
CA GLU A 170 -15.93 6.94 -12.65
C GLU A 170 -15.27 8.29 -12.32
N GLU A 171 -14.99 8.56 -11.04
CA GLU A 171 -14.29 9.79 -10.60
C GLU A 171 -12.90 9.92 -11.24
N ILE A 172 -12.13 8.82 -11.26
CA ILE A 172 -10.77 8.79 -11.81
C ILE A 172 -10.81 8.94 -13.34
N VAL A 173 -11.75 8.28 -13.98
CA VAL A 173 -11.94 8.34 -15.43
C VAL A 173 -12.33 9.74 -15.88
N THR A 174 -13.30 10.39 -15.22
CA THR A 174 -13.73 11.74 -15.55
C THR A 174 -12.57 12.74 -15.39
N ALA A 175 -11.73 12.57 -14.38
CA ALA A 175 -10.55 13.41 -14.19
C ALA A 175 -9.51 13.23 -15.31
N LEU A 176 -9.24 11.99 -15.74
CA LEU A 176 -8.18 11.71 -16.72
C LEU A 176 -8.62 11.90 -18.18
N TRP A 177 -9.89 11.63 -18.48
CA TRP A 177 -10.48 11.60 -19.83
C TRP A 177 -11.91 12.18 -19.84
N PRO A 178 -12.09 13.48 -19.58
CA PRO A 178 -13.42 14.10 -19.50
C PRO A 178 -14.23 13.98 -20.80
N ASP A 179 -13.56 13.96 -21.96
CA ASP A 179 -14.20 13.96 -23.27
C ASP A 179 -14.56 12.56 -23.81
N LEU A 180 -14.21 11.49 -23.10
CA LEU A 180 -14.44 10.13 -23.57
C LEU A 180 -15.73 9.53 -22.97
N PRO A 181 -16.55 8.84 -23.79
CA PRO A 181 -17.72 8.14 -23.28
C PRO A 181 -17.32 6.94 -22.40
N ASP A 182 -18.13 6.63 -21.39
CA ASP A 182 -17.89 5.59 -20.38
C ASP A 182 -17.52 4.22 -20.96
N GLU A 183 -18.12 3.86 -22.10
CA GLU A 183 -17.86 2.61 -22.81
C GLU A 183 -16.40 2.44 -23.23
N LYS A 184 -15.69 3.55 -23.47
CA LYS A 184 -14.29 3.57 -23.92
C LYS A 184 -13.28 3.74 -22.79
N THR A 185 -13.71 4.25 -21.64
CA THR A 185 -12.80 4.59 -20.54
C THR A 185 -12.55 3.39 -19.63
N GLY A 186 -13.42 2.38 -19.67
CA GLY A 186 -13.29 1.21 -18.83
C GLY A 186 -11.98 0.44 -19.00
N SER A 187 -11.57 0.19 -20.26
CA SER A 187 -10.32 -0.48 -20.60
C SER A 187 -9.10 0.42 -20.39
N LEU A 188 -9.24 1.72 -20.65
CA LEU A 188 -8.20 2.72 -20.40
C LEU A 188 -7.87 2.83 -18.91
N PHE A 189 -8.87 2.80 -18.04
CA PHE A 189 -8.67 2.77 -16.60
C PHE A 189 -7.84 1.54 -16.17
N HIS A 190 -8.27 0.33 -16.54
CA HIS A 190 -7.60 -0.89 -16.11
C HIS A 190 -6.19 -1.02 -16.67
N SER A 191 -5.97 -0.60 -17.93
CA SER A 191 -4.64 -0.60 -18.54
C SER A 191 -3.69 0.40 -17.89
N ASN A 192 -4.15 1.61 -17.55
CA ASN A 192 -3.31 2.60 -16.86
C ASN A 192 -3.06 2.24 -15.39
N LEU A 193 -4.05 1.70 -14.68
CA LEU A 193 -3.86 1.17 -13.33
C LEU A 193 -2.84 0.02 -13.32
N TYR A 194 -2.87 -0.85 -14.34
CA TYR A 194 -1.89 -1.90 -14.50
C TYR A 194 -0.47 -1.33 -14.73
N ARG A 195 -0.32 -0.33 -15.63
CA ARG A 195 0.97 0.33 -15.88
C ARG A 195 1.52 1.02 -14.63
N LEU A 196 0.68 1.76 -13.91
CA LEU A 196 1.01 2.40 -12.64
C LEU A 196 1.59 1.36 -11.66
N ARG A 197 0.90 0.24 -11.48
CA ARG A 197 1.34 -0.87 -10.62
C ARG A 197 2.64 -1.55 -11.06
N GLN A 198 2.94 -1.52 -12.36
CA GLN A 198 4.20 -2.05 -12.90
C GLN A 198 5.37 -1.07 -12.72
N ALA A 199 5.10 0.24 -12.80
CA ALA A 199 6.09 1.29 -12.60
C ALA A 199 6.51 1.39 -11.11
N LEU A 200 5.53 1.20 -10.23
CA LEU A 200 5.71 1.22 -8.78
C LEU A 200 5.76 -0.21 -8.23
N TYR A 201 4.74 -0.58 -7.46
CA TYR A 201 4.53 -1.92 -6.94
C TYR A 201 3.04 -2.27 -7.00
N PRO A 202 2.67 -3.55 -7.15
CA PRO A 202 1.28 -3.96 -7.40
C PRO A 202 0.24 -3.45 -6.37
N GLU A 203 0.66 -3.26 -5.14
CA GLU A 203 -0.18 -2.94 -3.99
C GLU A 203 -0.40 -1.44 -3.80
N CYS A 204 0.36 -0.57 -4.50
CA CYS A 204 0.34 0.87 -4.26
C CYS A 204 -1.05 1.51 -4.40
N ILE A 205 -1.95 0.87 -5.14
CA ILE A 205 -3.38 1.17 -5.19
C ILE A 205 -4.18 -0.06 -4.76
N ALA A 206 -4.85 0.03 -3.62
CA ALA A 206 -5.77 -0.99 -3.13
C ALA A 206 -7.17 -0.83 -3.77
N LYS A 207 -7.95 -1.90 -3.79
CA LYS A 207 -9.36 -1.90 -4.22
C LYS A 207 -10.22 -2.51 -3.13
N ASP A 208 -11.24 -1.79 -2.68
CA ASP A 208 -12.22 -2.24 -1.69
C ASP A 208 -13.62 -1.81 -2.11
N SER A 209 -14.57 -2.75 -2.10
CA SER A 209 -16.00 -2.48 -2.34
C SER A 209 -16.28 -1.65 -3.61
N GLY A 210 -15.54 -1.93 -4.69
CA GLY A 210 -15.65 -1.24 -5.97
C GLY A 210 -14.93 0.11 -6.06
N ARG A 211 -14.28 0.56 -4.99
CA ARG A 211 -13.48 1.79 -4.92
C ARG A 211 -11.99 1.47 -4.90
N TYR A 212 -11.19 2.47 -5.25
CA TYR A 212 -9.73 2.40 -5.31
C TYR A 212 -9.17 3.44 -4.36
N ILE A 213 -8.11 3.10 -3.64
CA ILE A 213 -7.45 4.00 -2.70
C ILE A 213 -5.94 3.78 -2.79
N LEU A 214 -5.17 4.85 -2.60
CA LEU A 214 -3.75 4.74 -2.32
C LEU A 214 -3.53 3.81 -1.12
N ASP A 215 -2.57 2.89 -1.20
CA ASP A 215 -2.35 1.88 -0.17
C ASP A 215 -2.26 2.49 1.24
N PRO A 216 -3.21 2.25 2.15
CA PRO A 216 -3.17 2.83 3.48
C PRO A 216 -1.99 2.32 4.33
N GLN A 217 -1.35 1.23 3.91
CA GLN A 217 -0.17 0.66 4.57
C GLN A 217 1.14 1.09 3.88
N GLY A 218 1.06 1.76 2.73
CA GLY A 218 2.23 2.28 2.04
C GLY A 218 2.75 3.57 2.69
N SER A 219 4.06 3.77 2.61
CA SER A 219 4.69 5.04 2.99
C SER A 219 4.79 5.92 1.76
N PHE A 220 3.99 7.00 1.75
CA PHE A 220 3.94 7.96 0.65
C PHE A 220 4.19 9.36 1.19
N TRP A 221 5.37 9.88 0.93
CA TRP A 221 5.70 11.28 1.13
C TRP A 221 5.31 12.07 -0.12
N PHE A 222 4.72 13.25 0.07
CA PHE A 222 4.28 14.11 -1.04
C PHE A 222 4.51 15.57 -0.66
N ASP A 223 5.35 16.26 -1.43
CA ASP A 223 5.74 17.65 -1.17
C ASP A 223 4.55 18.62 -1.04
N MET A 224 3.49 18.42 -1.82
CA MET A 224 2.28 19.24 -1.78
C MET A 224 1.52 19.07 -0.46
N GLU A 225 1.46 17.86 0.08
CA GLU A 225 0.81 17.61 1.38
C GLU A 225 1.61 18.26 2.50
N GLU A 226 2.93 18.11 2.50
CA GLU A 226 3.84 18.75 3.46
C GLU A 226 3.77 20.29 3.40
N PHE A 227 3.61 20.84 2.19
CA PHE A 227 3.42 22.27 1.96
C PHE A 227 2.10 22.75 2.59
N GLN A 228 1.00 22.06 2.33
CA GLN A 228 -0.32 22.41 2.89
C GLN A 228 -0.34 22.27 4.41
N GLU A 229 0.27 21.22 4.95
CA GLU A 229 0.40 21.03 6.40
C GLU A 229 1.23 22.14 7.05
N ALA A 230 2.32 22.56 6.41
CA ALA A 230 3.15 23.65 6.91
C ALA A 230 2.40 24.99 6.94
N LEU A 231 1.66 25.33 5.86
CA LEU A 231 0.84 26.53 5.82
C LEU A 231 -0.25 26.50 6.90
N LYS A 232 -0.98 25.39 7.01
CA LYS A 232 -2.03 25.23 8.01
C LYS A 232 -1.49 25.30 9.44
N GLY A 233 -0.30 24.76 9.68
CA GLY A 233 0.38 24.85 10.97
C GLY A 233 0.72 26.30 11.32
N ALA A 234 1.20 27.08 10.35
CA ALA A 234 1.54 28.49 10.55
C ALA A 234 0.30 29.37 10.82
N GLU A 235 -0.85 29.08 10.20
CA GLU A 235 -2.10 29.84 10.39
C GLU A 235 -2.58 29.87 11.85
N GLY A 236 -2.29 28.83 12.63
CA GLY A 236 -2.68 28.73 14.04
C GLY A 236 -1.78 29.48 15.02
N LEU A 237 -0.68 30.08 14.55
CA LEU A 237 0.37 30.65 15.37
C LEU A 237 0.44 32.18 15.24
N PRO A 238 1.00 32.88 16.24
CA PRO A 238 1.35 34.30 16.08
C PRO A 238 2.36 34.46 14.94
N ALA A 239 2.11 35.41 14.04
CA ALA A 239 2.91 35.61 12.83
C ALA A 239 4.42 35.82 13.09
N ASP A 240 4.76 36.43 14.22
CA ASP A 240 6.14 36.74 14.61
C ASP A 240 6.78 35.66 15.47
N SER A 241 6.12 34.52 15.67
CA SER A 241 6.70 33.40 16.41
C SER A 241 7.73 32.66 15.55
N ASP A 242 8.84 32.24 16.17
CA ASP A 242 9.89 31.47 15.50
C ASP A 242 9.33 30.19 14.84
N GLU A 243 8.30 29.59 15.44
CA GLU A 243 7.63 28.40 14.90
C GLU A 243 6.82 28.69 13.64
N ALA A 244 6.06 29.80 13.60
CA ALA A 244 5.34 30.22 12.40
C ALA A 244 6.31 30.52 11.25
N ILE A 245 7.41 31.23 11.55
CA ILE A 245 8.46 31.55 10.58
C ILE A 245 9.06 30.25 10.03
N ALA A 246 9.46 29.31 10.88
CA ALA A 246 10.04 28.04 10.44
C ALA A 246 9.11 27.23 9.54
N LEU A 247 7.81 27.20 9.85
CA LEU A 247 6.80 26.52 9.02
C LEU A 247 6.63 27.20 7.66
N MET A 248 6.58 28.54 7.63
CA MET A 248 6.52 29.29 6.37
C MET A 248 7.78 29.10 5.52
N GLU A 249 8.97 29.02 6.14
CA GLU A 249 10.21 28.72 5.44
C GLU A 249 10.23 27.29 4.87
N LYS A 250 9.71 26.31 5.62
CA LYS A 250 9.51 24.93 5.13
C LYS A 250 8.59 24.92 3.91
N ALA A 251 7.44 25.60 3.97
CA ALA A 251 6.51 25.71 2.85
C ALA A 251 7.19 26.35 1.62
N ARG A 252 7.92 27.45 1.81
CA ARG A 252 8.67 28.12 0.74
C ARG A 252 9.73 27.21 0.11
N ALA A 253 10.42 26.39 0.91
CA ALA A 253 11.45 25.47 0.41
C ALA A 253 10.87 24.31 -0.42
N LEU A 254 9.64 23.86 -0.11
CA LEU A 254 8.94 22.81 -0.86
C LEU A 254 8.38 23.32 -2.19
N TYR A 255 7.99 24.59 -2.26
CA TYR A 255 7.46 25.21 -3.48
C TYR A 255 8.59 25.52 -4.48
N THR A 256 8.99 24.51 -5.26
CA THR A 256 10.07 24.65 -6.26
C THR A 256 9.61 25.06 -7.65
N GLY A 257 8.31 25.26 -7.85
CA GLY A 257 7.71 25.67 -9.12
C GLY A 257 6.21 25.37 -9.17
N GLN A 258 5.59 25.56 -10.33
CA GLN A 258 4.17 25.27 -10.52
C GLN A 258 3.88 23.79 -10.25
N PHE A 259 2.74 23.51 -9.61
CA PHE A 259 2.30 22.14 -9.36
C PHE A 259 2.01 21.40 -10.67
N ALA A 260 2.62 20.24 -10.87
CA ALA A 260 2.36 19.26 -11.92
C ALA A 260 2.14 19.86 -13.31
N SER A 261 3.01 20.77 -13.75
CA SER A 261 2.89 21.51 -15.02
C SER A 261 2.78 20.62 -16.28
N GLU A 262 3.18 19.35 -16.17
CA GLU A 262 3.04 18.34 -17.22
C GLU A 262 1.59 17.89 -17.45
N PHE A 263 0.71 18.02 -16.45
CA PHE A 263 -0.68 17.57 -16.57
C PHE A 263 -1.59 18.69 -17.07
N TYR A 264 -2.20 18.49 -18.24
CA TYR A 264 -3.13 19.46 -18.86
C TYR A 264 -4.61 19.23 -18.53
N SER A 265 -4.89 18.34 -17.58
CA SER A 265 -6.25 18.00 -17.17
C SER A 265 -6.84 19.07 -16.25
N GLU A 266 -8.16 19.23 -16.34
CA GLU A 266 -8.89 20.26 -15.58
C GLU A 266 -8.72 20.12 -14.06
N TRP A 267 -8.58 18.88 -13.54
CA TRP A 267 -8.37 18.66 -12.11
C TRP A 267 -7.03 19.25 -11.64
N ALA A 268 -5.97 19.14 -12.45
CA ALA A 268 -4.65 19.66 -12.13
C ALA A 268 -4.65 21.19 -12.22
N GLU A 269 -5.28 21.75 -13.26
CA GLU A 269 -5.48 23.21 -13.38
C GLU A 269 -6.24 23.77 -12.18
N ALA A 270 -7.40 23.19 -11.84
CA ALA A 270 -8.20 23.63 -10.71
C ALA A 270 -7.43 23.60 -9.38
N LEU A 271 -6.58 22.60 -9.19
CA LEU A 271 -5.74 22.49 -8.00
C LEU A 271 -4.64 23.55 -7.96
N ARG A 272 -4.02 23.90 -9.10
CA ARG A 272 -3.05 25.01 -9.18
C ARG A 272 -3.65 26.35 -8.80
N TRP A 273 -4.93 26.60 -9.13
CA TRP A 273 -5.62 27.84 -8.75
C TRP A 273 -5.88 27.95 -7.24
N GLN A 274 -5.82 26.84 -6.51
CA GLN A 274 -6.05 26.78 -5.06
C GLN A 274 -4.77 26.89 -4.22
N LEU A 275 -3.60 26.67 -4.84
CA LEU A 275 -2.27 26.69 -4.20
C LEU A 275 -1.63 28.08 -4.31
#